data_AF-A0A8J3I1D6-F1
#
_entry.id   AF-A0A8J3I1D6-F1
#
_cell.length_a   1.000
_cell.length_b   1.000
_cell.length_c   1.000
_cell.angle_alpha   90.00
_cell.angle_beta   90.00
_cell.angle_gamma   90.00
#
_symmetry.space_group_name_H-M   'P 1'
#
loop_
_entity.id
_entity.type
_entity.pdbx_description
1 polymer ?
#
loop_
_entity_poly.entity_id
_entity_poly.type
_entity_poly.pdbx_seq_one_letter_code
_entity_poly.pdbx_strand_id
1 'polypeptide(L)'
;MEPGIEARLKEASREQMVRLFRELSVRHPELLIEMVDLLVDVVEKEKESLVQGSWNDESNEVVILPSARHPVAPLMDLDGYKQRIEQYAERLRRRESAAVIGSDLENLLVEAEQRTLHYDYYNALGIYAIVLDERLAERSAALNRLLDRSIDEVIPNLATLLSEASSSLGYESNVAPLLSKDERQLWLMRLFKLWLMRLDNRVVEEDISDIILDMLWREDVPILEKAILDALAGLRKERTSIIVDLNQQYRLRTLERFLKEIPPV
;
A
#
# COMPACT_ATOMS: atom_id res chain seq x y z
N MET A 1 47.83 -20.52 -0.06
CA MET A 1 46.64 -21.34 -0.36
C MET A 1 47.02 -22.35 -1.43
N GLU A 2 46.61 -23.61 -1.28
CA GLU A 2 46.99 -24.67 -2.24
C GLU A 2 46.25 -24.47 -3.59
N PRO A 3 46.97 -24.48 -4.73
CA PRO A 3 46.42 -24.16 -6.06
C PRO A 3 45.33 -25.13 -6.55
N GLY A 4 45.16 -26.29 -5.89
CA GLY A 4 44.11 -27.26 -6.23
C GLY A 4 42.71 -26.88 -5.72
N ILE A 5 42.60 -26.04 -4.70
CA ILE A 5 41.30 -25.64 -4.13
C ILE A 5 40.64 -24.55 -4.98
N GLU A 6 41.42 -23.58 -5.47
CA GLU A 6 40.93 -22.51 -6.35
C GLU A 6 40.36 -23.05 -7.67
N ALA A 7 41.02 -24.06 -8.26
CA ALA A 7 40.53 -24.70 -9.48
C ALA A 7 39.18 -25.41 -9.24
N ARG A 8 39.04 -26.11 -8.12
CA ARG A 8 37.79 -26.80 -7.74
C ARG A 8 36.67 -25.84 -7.32
N LEU A 9 37.01 -24.65 -6.81
CA LEU A 9 36.03 -23.62 -6.48
C LEU A 9 35.43 -22.96 -7.72
N LYS A 10 36.24 -22.80 -8.78
CA LYS A 10 35.78 -22.22 -10.06
C LYS A 10 34.88 -23.14 -10.88
N GLU A 11 35.03 -24.47 -10.71
CA GLU A 11 34.16 -25.47 -11.38
C GLU A 11 32.93 -25.86 -10.55
N ALA A 12 32.82 -25.43 -9.30
CA ALA A 12 31.70 -25.78 -8.44
C ALA A 12 30.42 -25.02 -8.81
N SER A 13 29.28 -25.71 -8.83
CA SER A 13 28.00 -25.04 -9.05
C SER A 13 27.60 -24.19 -7.85
N ARG A 14 26.80 -23.14 -8.06
CA ARG A 14 26.30 -22.23 -7.01
C ARG A 14 25.68 -22.98 -5.82
N GLU A 15 24.98 -24.08 -6.10
CA GLU A 15 24.35 -24.93 -5.08
C GLU A 15 25.37 -25.72 -4.25
N GLN A 16 26.48 -26.14 -4.86
CA GLN A 16 27.58 -26.82 -4.16
C GLN A 16 28.34 -25.84 -3.26
N MET A 17 28.57 -24.61 -3.72
CA MET A 17 29.14 -23.55 -2.89
C MET A 17 28.26 -23.22 -1.69
N VAL A 18 26.94 -23.10 -1.88
CA VAL A 18 25.99 -22.83 -0.78
C VAL A 18 25.96 -23.97 0.24
N ARG A 19 26.06 -25.25 -0.19
CA ARG A 19 26.17 -26.39 0.73
C ARG A 19 27.47 -26.37 1.53
N LEU A 20 28.60 -26.11 0.87
CA LEU A 20 29.90 -26.00 1.53
C LEU A 20 29.91 -24.86 2.57
N PHE A 21 29.27 -23.74 2.24
CA PHE A 21 29.13 -22.61 3.14
C PHE A 21 28.29 -22.95 4.37
N ARG A 22 27.20 -23.70 4.20
CA ARG A 22 26.37 -24.18 5.32
C ARG A 22 27.10 -25.19 6.21
N GLU A 23 27.94 -26.04 5.65
CA GLU A 23 28.72 -26.99 6.45
C GLU A 23 29.86 -26.30 7.21
N LEU A 24 30.51 -25.30 6.60
CA LEU A 24 31.56 -24.50 7.23
C LEU A 24 31.01 -23.61 8.34
N SER A 25 29.84 -22.99 8.13
CA SER A 25 29.22 -22.12 9.13
C SER A 25 28.77 -22.86 10.40
N VAL A 26 28.42 -24.15 10.28
CA VAL A 26 28.07 -24.99 11.43
C VAL A 26 29.32 -25.44 12.20
N ARG A 27 30.44 -25.65 11.53
CA ARG A 27 31.67 -26.19 12.15
C ARG A 27 32.60 -25.12 12.72
N HIS A 28 32.59 -23.92 12.15
CA HIS A 28 33.51 -22.84 12.54
C HIS A 28 32.77 -21.49 12.59
N PRO A 29 32.09 -21.18 13.70
CA PRO A 29 31.31 -19.94 13.84
C PRO A 29 32.18 -18.68 13.86
N GLU A 30 33.46 -18.79 14.20
CA GLU A 30 34.41 -17.66 14.21
C GLU A 30 34.81 -17.23 12.78
N LEU A 31 34.93 -18.20 11.86
CA LEU A 31 35.16 -17.95 10.42
C LEU A 31 33.97 -17.28 9.74
N LEU A 32 32.77 -17.45 10.29
CA LEU A 32 31.53 -16.84 9.78
C LEU A 32 31.58 -15.31 9.87
N ILE A 33 32.19 -14.76 10.92
CA ILE A 33 32.33 -13.32 11.10
C ILE A 33 33.30 -12.75 10.06
N GLU A 34 34.48 -13.36 9.90
CA GLU A 34 35.46 -12.94 8.89
C GLU A 34 34.92 -13.09 7.46
N MET A 35 34.11 -14.11 7.19
CA MET A 35 33.47 -14.31 5.88
C MET A 35 32.33 -13.31 5.63
N VAL A 36 31.58 -12.91 6.66
CA VAL A 36 30.59 -11.84 6.56
C VAL A 36 31.28 -10.51 6.31
N ASP A 37 32.36 -10.22 7.02
CA ASP A 37 33.13 -8.99 6.81
C ASP A 37 33.74 -8.94 5.40
N LEU A 38 34.28 -10.05 4.89
CA LEU A 38 34.76 -10.13 3.50
C LEU A 38 33.63 -9.99 2.46
N LEU A 39 32.43 -10.51 2.73
CA LEU A 39 31.27 -10.34 1.86
C LEU A 39 30.77 -8.89 1.86
N VAL A 40 30.78 -8.23 3.02
CA VAL A 40 30.48 -6.80 3.15
C VAL A 40 31.51 -5.98 2.38
N ASP A 41 32.80 -6.27 2.53
CA ASP A 41 33.90 -5.62 1.79
C ASP A 41 33.76 -5.78 0.26
N VAL A 42 33.32 -6.94 -0.22
CA VAL A 42 33.08 -7.19 -1.65
C VAL A 42 31.86 -6.42 -2.14
N VAL A 43 30.78 -6.37 -1.36
CA VAL A 43 29.57 -5.58 -1.67
C VAL A 43 29.87 -4.08 -1.66
N GLU A 44 30.71 -3.61 -0.73
CA GLU A 44 31.12 -2.21 -0.66
C GLU A 44 32.08 -1.84 -1.79
N LYS A 45 33.02 -2.72 -2.17
CA LYS A 45 33.89 -2.51 -3.33
C LYS A 45 33.14 -2.54 -4.67
N GLU A 46 32.11 -3.37 -4.82
CA GLU A 46 31.21 -3.29 -5.99
C GLU A 46 30.47 -1.95 -6.03
N LYS A 47 30.00 -1.44 -4.89
CA LYS A 47 29.38 -0.10 -4.79
C LYS A 47 30.37 1.02 -5.12
N GLU A 48 31.62 0.95 -4.66
CA GLU A 48 32.64 1.97 -4.98
C GLU A 48 33.08 1.93 -6.45
N SER A 49 33.11 0.74 -7.08
CA SER A 49 33.40 0.60 -8.50
C SER A 49 32.33 1.24 -9.41
N LEU A 50 31.09 1.38 -8.91
CA LEU A 50 29.99 2.05 -9.60
C LEU A 50 30.05 3.59 -9.49
N VAL A 51 30.86 4.14 -8.58
CA VAL A 51 30.95 5.60 -8.32
C VAL A 51 32.02 6.28 -9.18
N GLN A 52 32.97 5.55 -9.77
CA GLN A 52 34.06 6.12 -10.58
C GLN A 52 33.90 6.01 -12.11
N GLY A 53 32.77 5.48 -12.60
CA GLY A 53 32.47 5.36 -14.03
C GLY A 53 31.70 6.55 -14.59
N SER A 54 32.41 7.61 -14.95
CA SER A 54 32.12 8.56 -16.06
C SER A 54 30.66 8.86 -16.40
N TRP A 55 30.22 10.07 -16.03
CA TRP A 55 29.11 10.83 -16.59
C TRP A 55 28.94 10.61 -18.11
N ASN A 56 27.94 9.82 -18.48
CA ASN A 56 27.24 9.99 -19.74
C ASN A 56 25.78 9.62 -19.52
N ASP A 57 24.99 10.68 -19.43
CA ASP A 57 23.60 10.84 -19.90
C ASP A 57 22.94 9.56 -20.45
N GLU A 58 22.13 8.92 -19.61
CA GLU A 58 20.75 8.49 -19.88
C GLU A 58 20.27 7.66 -18.68
N SER A 59 19.33 8.23 -17.92
CA SER A 59 18.36 7.55 -17.05
C SER A 59 18.77 6.19 -16.46
N ASN A 60 19.42 6.20 -15.30
CA ASN A 60 19.36 5.07 -14.39
C ASN A 60 18.81 5.55 -13.05
N GLU A 61 17.50 5.82 -13.05
CA GLU A 61 16.70 5.64 -11.85
C GLU A 61 16.97 4.24 -11.30
N VAL A 62 17.33 4.15 -10.03
CA VAL A 62 17.45 2.86 -9.35
C VAL A 62 16.05 2.24 -9.32
N VAL A 63 15.77 1.35 -10.27
CA VAL A 63 14.51 0.62 -10.36
C VAL A 63 14.46 -0.38 -9.21
N ILE A 64 13.69 -0.02 -8.18
CA ILE A 64 13.27 -0.97 -7.15
C ILE A 64 12.16 -1.82 -7.78
N LEU A 65 12.50 -3.03 -8.24
CA LEU A 65 11.51 -4.00 -8.68
C LEU A 65 10.57 -4.32 -7.50
N PRO A 66 9.23 -4.16 -7.63
CA PRO A 66 8.30 -4.74 -6.67
C PRO A 66 8.46 -6.25 -6.75
N SER A 67 9.19 -6.78 -5.78
CA SER A 67 9.79 -8.09 -5.87
C SER A 67 8.72 -9.18 -5.92
N ALA A 68 8.96 -10.16 -6.79
CA ALA A 68 8.28 -11.43 -6.77
C ALA A 68 8.32 -12.02 -5.35
N ARG A 69 7.17 -12.03 -4.66
CA ARG A 69 6.89 -12.77 -3.41
C ARG A 69 8.17 -12.97 -2.56
N HIS A 70 8.67 -11.88 -1.99
CA HIS A 70 9.75 -11.92 -1.02
C HIS A 70 9.42 -12.91 0.12
N PRO A 71 10.44 -13.50 0.79
CA PRO A 71 10.29 -14.67 1.65
C PRO A 71 9.14 -14.47 2.62
N VAL A 72 8.12 -15.31 2.42
CA VAL A 72 6.80 -15.34 3.05
C VAL A 72 6.90 -14.87 4.51
N ALA A 73 6.61 -13.59 4.75
CA ALA A 73 6.08 -13.18 6.03
C ALA A 73 4.90 -14.13 6.33
N PRO A 74 4.78 -14.67 7.56
CA PRO A 74 3.77 -15.67 7.85
C PRO A 74 2.39 -15.20 7.39
N LEU A 75 1.65 -16.11 6.72
CA LEU A 75 0.29 -15.88 6.26
C LEU A 75 -0.52 -15.23 7.39
N MET A 76 -1.00 -14.02 7.12
CA MET A 76 -1.64 -13.19 8.11
C MET A 76 -3.11 -13.59 8.28
N ASP A 77 -3.58 -13.62 9.53
CA ASP A 77 -4.98 -13.87 9.85
C ASP A 77 -5.81 -12.59 9.66
N LEU A 78 -5.99 -12.14 8.41
CA LEU A 78 -6.78 -10.96 8.07
C LEU A 78 -8.20 -11.03 8.66
N ASP A 79 -8.77 -12.23 8.79
CA ASP A 79 -10.06 -12.44 9.44
C ASP A 79 -10.02 -12.11 10.94
N GLY A 80 -8.93 -12.47 11.63
CA GLY A 80 -8.67 -12.07 13.01
C GLY A 80 -8.59 -10.55 13.18
N TYR A 81 -7.90 -9.85 12.28
CA TYR A 81 -7.83 -8.38 12.30
C TYR A 81 -9.18 -7.74 12.03
N LYS A 82 -9.95 -8.28 11.09
CA LYS A 82 -11.32 -7.85 10.80
C LYS A 82 -12.21 -8.01 12.02
N GLN A 83 -12.22 -9.19 12.64
CA GLN A 83 -12.99 -9.44 13.86
C GLN A 83 -12.59 -8.51 15.01
N ARG A 84 -11.29 -8.22 15.16
CA ARG A 84 -10.78 -7.30 16.18
C ARG A 84 -11.36 -5.89 15.99
N ILE A 85 -11.30 -5.36 14.76
CA ILE A 85 -11.78 -4.01 14.43
C ILE A 85 -13.32 -3.93 14.54
N GLU A 86 -14.05 -4.93 14.07
CA GLU A 86 -15.53 -4.98 14.18
C GLU A 86 -16.00 -4.92 15.65
N GLN A 87 -15.17 -5.39 16.59
CA GLN A 87 -15.47 -5.34 18.02
C GLN A 87 -15.21 -3.96 18.66
N TYR A 88 -14.51 -3.03 18.00
CA TYR A 88 -14.18 -1.72 18.58
C TYR A 88 -15.42 -0.92 18.97
N ALA A 89 -16.47 -0.96 18.15
CA ALA A 89 -17.73 -0.28 18.46
C ALA A 89 -18.35 -0.82 19.75
N GLU A 90 -18.37 -2.15 19.93
CA GLU A 90 -18.90 -2.79 21.14
C GLU A 90 -18.01 -2.57 22.36
N ARG A 91 -16.68 -2.58 22.20
CA ARG A 91 -15.72 -2.25 23.25
C ARG A 91 -15.92 -0.82 23.77
N LEU A 92 -16.11 0.15 22.88
CA LEU A 92 -16.45 1.53 23.27
C LEU A 92 -17.80 1.61 23.99
N ARG A 93 -18.82 0.86 23.56
CA ARG A 93 -20.13 0.78 24.25
C ARG A 93 -20.00 0.20 25.66
N ARG A 94 -19.08 -0.75 25.85
CA ARG A 94 -18.74 -1.34 27.16
C ARG A 94 -17.88 -0.42 28.05
N ARG A 95 -17.71 0.85 27.66
CA ARG A 95 -16.93 1.87 28.37
C ARG A 95 -15.43 1.61 28.39
N GLU A 96 -14.91 0.84 27.44
CA GLU A 96 -13.48 0.85 27.18
C GLU A 96 -13.06 2.26 26.72
N SER A 97 -11.88 2.69 27.14
CA SER A 97 -11.39 4.04 26.84
C SER A 97 -11.10 4.18 25.35
N ALA A 98 -11.52 5.31 24.76
CA ALA A 98 -11.17 5.68 23.40
C ALA A 98 -9.65 5.73 23.17
N ALA A 99 -8.86 6.02 24.21
CA ALA A 99 -7.40 5.99 24.12
C ALA A 99 -6.85 4.56 23.95
N VAL A 100 -7.48 3.57 24.59
CA VAL A 100 -7.07 2.16 24.44
C VAL A 100 -7.39 1.68 23.04
N ILE A 101 -8.60 1.97 22.53
CA ILE A 101 -8.98 1.64 21.15
C ILE A 101 -8.12 2.38 20.13
N GLY A 102 -7.80 3.65 20.38
CA GLY A 102 -6.92 4.45 19.53
C GLY A 102 -5.52 3.88 19.46
N SER A 103 -4.91 3.52 20.59
CA SER A 103 -3.61 2.85 20.62
C SER A 103 -3.65 1.47 19.94
N ASP A 104 -4.75 0.73 20.10
CA ASP A 104 -4.95 -0.54 19.42
C ASP A 104 -4.94 -0.37 17.89
N LEU A 105 -5.66 0.64 17.40
CA LEU A 105 -5.72 1.00 15.98
C LEU A 105 -4.37 1.50 15.45
N GLU A 106 -3.67 2.35 16.20
CA GLU A 106 -2.33 2.84 15.85
C GLU A 106 -1.34 1.69 15.69
N ASN A 107 -1.35 0.72 16.62
CA ASN A 107 -0.49 -0.47 16.51
C ASN A 107 -0.79 -1.29 15.24
N LEU A 108 -2.05 -1.37 14.81
CA LEU A 108 -2.42 -2.05 13.56
C LEU A 108 -1.87 -1.32 12.33
N LEU A 109 -1.94 0.01 12.32
CA LEU A 109 -1.46 0.82 11.21
C LEU A 109 0.07 0.83 11.14
N VAL A 110 0.75 0.89 12.28
CA VAL A 110 2.21 0.71 12.36
C VAL A 110 2.62 -0.67 11.86
N GLU A 111 1.84 -1.73 12.14
CA GLU A 111 2.09 -3.05 11.58
C GLU A 111 1.97 -3.04 10.04
N ALA A 112 0.97 -2.34 9.49
CA ALA A 112 0.81 -2.18 8.04
C ALA A 112 2.01 -1.46 7.41
N GLU A 113 2.49 -0.38 8.02
CA GLU A 113 3.67 0.35 7.58
C GLU A 113 4.93 -0.52 7.62
N GLN A 114 5.14 -1.25 8.72
CA GLN A 114 6.25 -2.19 8.82
C GLN A 114 6.18 -3.24 7.71
N ARG A 115 5.00 -3.75 7.37
CA ARG A 115 4.84 -4.69 6.26
C ARG A 115 5.17 -4.07 4.91
N THR A 116 4.79 -2.82 4.67
CA THR A 116 5.24 -2.07 3.50
C THR A 116 6.77 -2.01 3.44
N LEU A 117 7.45 -1.70 4.55
CA LEU A 117 8.92 -1.69 4.61
C LEU A 117 9.56 -3.06 4.35
N HIS A 118 8.84 -4.16 4.61
CA HIS A 118 9.27 -5.52 4.33
C HIS A 118 8.76 -6.05 2.97
N TYR A 119 8.25 -5.17 2.10
CA TYR A 119 7.71 -5.51 0.78
C TYR A 119 6.50 -6.47 0.81
N ASP A 120 5.81 -6.57 1.95
CA ASP A 120 4.59 -7.35 2.13
C ASP A 120 3.34 -6.48 1.84
N TYR A 121 3.29 -5.97 0.61
CA TYR A 121 2.29 -4.99 0.17
C TYR A 121 0.86 -5.53 0.24
N TYR A 122 0.66 -6.82 -0.05
CA TYR A 122 -0.68 -7.42 -0.03
C TYR A 122 -1.30 -7.40 1.37
N ASN A 123 -0.54 -7.81 2.38
CA ASN A 123 -1.04 -7.81 3.76
C ASN A 123 -1.13 -6.39 4.32
N ALA A 124 -0.21 -5.49 3.96
CA ALA A 124 -0.32 -4.07 4.32
C ALA A 124 -1.62 -3.45 3.79
N LEU A 125 -1.90 -3.64 2.50
CA LEU A 125 -3.17 -3.24 1.87
C LEU A 125 -4.36 -3.93 2.53
N GLY A 126 -4.25 -5.20 2.89
CA GLY A 126 -5.28 -5.93 3.65
C GLY A 126 -5.67 -5.22 4.95
N ILE A 127 -4.69 -4.78 5.75
CA ILE A 127 -4.94 -4.03 7.00
C ILE A 127 -5.64 -2.70 6.71
N TYR A 128 -5.11 -1.92 5.76
CA TYR A 128 -5.72 -0.63 5.38
C TYR A 128 -7.16 -0.81 4.90
N ALA A 129 -7.43 -1.84 4.09
CA ALA A 129 -8.78 -2.15 3.61
C ALA A 129 -9.74 -2.45 4.77
N ILE A 130 -9.31 -3.21 5.78
CA ILE A 130 -10.15 -3.52 6.95
C ILE A 130 -10.50 -2.26 7.73
N VAL A 131 -9.52 -1.37 7.95
CA VAL A 131 -9.73 -0.10 8.67
C VAL A 131 -10.71 0.80 7.91
N LEU A 132 -10.54 0.91 6.58
CA LEU A 132 -11.46 1.66 5.73
C LEU A 132 -12.87 1.04 5.71
N ASP A 133 -12.97 -0.28 5.57
CA ASP A 133 -14.25 -0.98 5.51
C ASP A 133 -15.04 -0.79 6.82
N GLU A 134 -14.38 -0.83 7.98
CA GLU A 134 -15.04 -0.52 9.26
C GLU A 134 -15.46 0.94 9.34
N ARG A 135 -14.65 1.87 8.83
CA ARG A 135 -15.04 3.29 8.80
C ARG A 135 -16.26 3.53 7.90
N LEU A 136 -16.32 2.85 6.76
CA LEU A 136 -17.42 2.93 5.81
C LEU A 136 -18.71 2.26 6.33
N ALA A 137 -18.61 1.39 7.35
CA ALA A 137 -19.77 0.75 7.98
C ALA A 137 -20.53 1.67 8.96
N GLU A 138 -19.98 2.84 9.30
CA GLU A 138 -20.61 3.88 10.13
C GLU A 138 -21.22 3.39 11.46
N ARG A 139 -20.62 2.39 12.10
CA ARG A 139 -21.23 1.72 13.27
C ARG A 139 -21.40 2.60 14.50
N SER A 140 -20.52 3.59 14.67
CA SER A 140 -20.49 4.44 15.87
C SER A 140 -19.81 5.77 15.59
N ALA A 141 -20.48 6.88 15.91
CA ALA A 141 -19.91 8.22 15.75
C ALA A 141 -18.62 8.42 16.57
N ALA A 142 -18.50 7.78 17.74
CA ALA A 142 -17.28 7.83 18.55
C ALA A 142 -16.12 7.08 17.89
N LEU A 143 -16.40 5.93 17.29
CA LEU A 143 -15.41 5.13 16.56
C LEU A 143 -15.00 5.83 15.26
N ASN A 144 -15.97 6.38 14.52
CA ASN A 144 -15.73 7.10 13.27
C ASN A 144 -14.71 8.23 13.46
N ARG A 145 -14.80 8.99 14.57
CA ARG A 145 -13.81 10.05 14.87
C ARG A 145 -12.40 9.53 15.11
N LEU A 146 -12.26 8.35 15.73
CA LEU A 146 -10.96 7.73 15.94
C LEU A 146 -10.39 7.25 14.60
N LEU A 147 -11.21 6.53 13.83
CA LEU A 147 -10.85 6.04 12.51
C LEU A 147 -10.50 7.19 11.55
N ASP A 148 -11.28 8.28 11.52
CA ASP A 148 -11.03 9.44 10.65
C ASP A 148 -9.64 10.03 10.93
N ARG A 149 -9.28 10.22 12.21
CA ARG A 149 -7.95 10.72 12.59
C ARG A 149 -6.83 9.78 12.13
N SER A 150 -6.97 8.50 12.40
CA SER A 150 -5.94 7.52 12.04
C SER A 150 -5.84 7.33 10.52
N ILE A 151 -6.96 7.46 9.78
CA ILE A 151 -6.94 7.45 8.32
C ILE A 151 -6.19 8.68 7.79
N ASP A 152 -6.46 9.88 8.33
CA ASP A 152 -5.76 11.10 7.92
C ASP A 152 -4.23 10.98 8.04
N GLU A 153 -3.75 10.30 9.08
CA GLU A 153 -2.32 10.07 9.31
C GLU A 153 -1.69 9.13 8.27
N VAL A 154 -2.43 8.13 7.79
CA VAL A 154 -1.89 7.10 6.89
C VAL A 154 -2.22 7.30 5.42
N ILE A 155 -3.12 8.22 5.08
CA ILE A 155 -3.51 8.50 3.68
C ILE A 155 -2.30 8.73 2.76
N PRO A 156 -1.25 9.50 3.13
CA PRO A 156 -0.08 9.67 2.29
C PRO A 156 0.67 8.36 2.02
N ASN A 157 0.83 7.52 3.05
CA ASN A 157 1.50 6.23 2.92
C ASN A 157 0.68 5.25 2.06
N LEU A 158 -0.65 5.27 2.24
CA LEU A 158 -1.58 4.50 1.44
C LEU A 158 -1.58 4.95 -0.03
N ALA A 159 -1.48 6.26 -0.29
CA ALA A 159 -1.39 6.83 -1.63
C ALA A 159 -0.20 6.25 -2.40
N THR A 160 1.00 6.33 -1.81
CA THR A 160 2.23 5.78 -2.38
C THR A 160 2.10 4.29 -2.64
N LEU A 161 1.60 3.53 -1.65
CA LEU A 161 1.47 2.09 -1.78
C LEU A 161 0.47 1.66 -2.88
N LEU A 162 -0.67 2.36 -2.99
CA LEU A 162 -1.66 2.07 -4.02
C LEU A 162 -1.19 2.49 -5.41
N SER A 163 -0.45 3.60 -5.51
CA SER A 163 0.23 4.01 -6.74
C SER A 163 1.20 2.95 -7.21
N GLU A 164 2.09 2.48 -6.33
CA GLU A 164 3.05 1.41 -6.64
C GLU A 164 2.36 0.08 -6.98
N ALA A 165 1.31 -0.29 -6.25
CA ALA A 165 0.61 -1.55 -6.43
C ALA A 165 -0.26 -1.58 -7.70
N SER A 166 -0.74 -0.41 -8.15
CA SER A 166 -1.53 -0.26 -9.37
C SER A 166 -0.71 0.11 -10.60
N SER A 167 0.51 0.62 -10.43
CA SER A 167 1.40 0.98 -11.52
C SER A 167 2.09 -0.25 -12.12
N SER A 168 2.17 -0.30 -13.45
CA SER A 168 3.02 -1.24 -14.19
C SER A 168 4.39 -0.62 -14.50
N LEU A 169 4.90 0.25 -13.62
CA LEU A 169 6.09 1.07 -13.88
C LEU A 169 7.35 0.19 -13.79
N GLY A 170 7.77 -0.31 -14.96
CA GLY A 170 9.01 -1.05 -15.14
C GLY A 170 9.10 -1.70 -16.53
N TYR A 171 9.34 -0.89 -17.56
CA TYR A 171 9.98 -1.19 -18.84
C TYR A 171 10.10 -2.67 -19.29
N GLU A 172 9.54 -2.97 -20.47
CA GLU A 172 9.78 -4.16 -21.31
C GLU A 172 9.55 -5.56 -20.70
N SER A 173 8.95 -5.71 -19.53
CA SER A 173 8.71 -7.02 -18.94
C SER A 173 7.22 -7.29 -18.71
N ASN A 174 6.79 -8.52 -19.01
CA ASN A 174 5.43 -9.06 -18.83
C ASN A 174 4.99 -9.13 -17.35
N VAL A 175 5.31 -8.13 -16.52
CA VAL A 175 4.98 -8.12 -15.10
C VAL A 175 3.60 -7.49 -14.94
N ALA A 176 2.63 -8.32 -14.55
CA ALA A 176 1.30 -7.86 -14.20
C ALA A 176 1.35 -6.96 -12.96
N PRO A 177 0.49 -5.93 -12.86
CA PRO A 177 0.37 -5.12 -11.65
C PRO A 177 0.08 -6.01 -10.43
N LEU A 178 0.47 -5.56 -9.24
CA LEU A 178 0.24 -6.32 -8.01
C LEU A 178 -1.25 -6.53 -7.77
N LEU A 179 -2.05 -5.49 -8.00
CA LEU A 179 -3.50 -5.56 -7.91
C LEU A 179 -4.09 -6.12 -9.20
N SER A 180 -4.87 -7.19 -9.06
CA SER A 180 -5.77 -7.62 -10.12
C SER A 180 -6.82 -6.54 -10.42
N LYS A 181 -7.45 -6.64 -11.59
CA LYS A 181 -8.55 -5.74 -11.98
C LYS A 181 -9.62 -5.63 -10.89
N ASP A 182 -10.09 -6.77 -10.38
CA ASP A 182 -11.16 -6.82 -9.38
C ASP A 182 -10.73 -6.14 -8.07
N GLU A 183 -9.49 -6.37 -7.64
CA GLU A 183 -8.95 -5.74 -6.43
C GLU A 183 -8.79 -4.23 -6.59
N ARG A 184 -8.28 -3.77 -7.74
CA ARG A 184 -8.15 -2.34 -8.05
C ARG A 184 -9.52 -1.66 -8.07
N GLN A 185 -10.54 -2.28 -8.69
CA GLN A 185 -11.90 -1.77 -8.67
C GLN A 185 -12.50 -1.70 -7.25
N LEU A 186 -12.24 -2.72 -6.42
CA LEU A 186 -12.67 -2.69 -5.02
C LEU A 186 -12.03 -1.52 -4.25
N TRP A 187 -10.73 -1.26 -4.47
CA TRP A 187 -10.04 -0.12 -3.89
C TRP A 187 -10.59 1.22 -4.37
N LEU A 188 -10.78 1.40 -5.68
CA LEU A 188 -11.39 2.60 -6.25
C LEU A 188 -12.76 2.88 -5.63
N MET A 189 -13.59 1.85 -5.47
CA MET A 189 -14.92 2.00 -4.86
C MET A 189 -14.87 2.30 -3.36
N ARG A 190 -13.87 1.79 -2.62
CA ARG A 190 -13.65 2.16 -1.21
C ARG A 190 -13.27 3.63 -1.08
N LEU A 191 -12.26 4.05 -1.85
CA LEU A 191 -11.77 5.43 -1.85
C LEU A 191 -12.86 6.40 -2.30
N PHE A 192 -13.61 6.07 -3.34
CA PHE A 192 -14.71 6.91 -3.81
C PHE A 192 -15.80 7.08 -2.74
N LYS A 193 -16.19 6.02 -2.05
CA LYS A 193 -17.15 6.11 -0.93
C LYS A 193 -16.60 6.94 0.23
N LEU A 194 -15.34 6.74 0.59
CA LEU A 194 -14.67 7.50 1.64
C LEU A 194 -14.63 8.99 1.28
N TRP A 195 -14.28 9.31 0.05
CA TRP A 195 -14.27 10.66 -0.48
C TRP A 195 -15.65 11.31 -0.40
N LEU A 196 -16.72 10.62 -0.84
CA LEU A 196 -18.09 11.10 -0.70
C LEU A 196 -18.45 11.42 0.77
N MET A 197 -18.08 10.56 1.71
CA MET A 197 -18.31 10.81 3.15
C MET A 197 -17.55 12.04 3.65
N ARG A 198 -16.34 12.31 3.13
CA ARG A 198 -15.55 13.49 3.52
C ARG A 198 -16.06 14.78 2.89
N LEU A 199 -16.55 14.73 1.66
CA LEU A 199 -17.22 15.87 1.02
C LEU A 199 -18.41 16.35 1.86
N ASP A 200 -19.17 15.42 2.45
CA ASP A 200 -20.31 15.77 3.31
C ASP A 200 -19.87 16.47 4.61
N ASN A 201 -18.63 16.20 5.07
CA ASN A 201 -18.04 16.71 6.30
C ASN A 201 -17.05 17.88 6.12
N ARG A 202 -16.76 18.30 4.87
CA ARG A 202 -15.80 19.37 4.51
C ARG A 202 -14.38 19.19 5.08
N VAL A 203 -13.94 17.95 5.20
CA VAL A 203 -12.57 17.59 5.60
C VAL A 203 -11.70 17.57 4.35
N VAL A 204 -10.43 18.01 4.44
CA VAL A 204 -9.45 18.09 3.32
C VAL A 204 -9.66 16.96 2.30
N GLU A 205 -9.97 17.37 1.07
CA GLU A 205 -10.68 16.55 0.07
C GLU A 205 -9.78 16.09 -1.09
N GLU A 206 -8.72 16.85 -1.37
CA GLU A 206 -7.92 16.77 -2.59
C GLU A 206 -7.07 15.49 -2.63
N ASP A 207 -6.54 15.07 -1.48
CA ASP A 207 -5.66 13.91 -1.38
C ASP A 207 -6.31 12.61 -1.87
N ILE A 208 -7.61 12.38 -1.59
CA ILE A 208 -8.28 11.14 -1.98
C ILE A 208 -8.66 11.15 -3.46
N SER A 209 -9.15 12.28 -3.99
CA SER A 209 -9.46 12.39 -5.42
C SER A 209 -8.22 12.15 -6.27
N ASP A 210 -7.07 12.64 -5.83
CA ASP A 210 -5.80 12.46 -6.54
C ASP A 210 -5.37 10.99 -6.53
N ILE A 211 -5.50 10.29 -5.40
CA ILE A 211 -5.24 8.84 -5.32
C ILE A 211 -6.17 8.06 -6.26
N ILE A 212 -7.46 8.41 -6.31
CA ILE A 212 -8.42 7.74 -7.20
C ILE A 212 -7.99 7.91 -8.66
N LEU A 213 -7.57 9.11 -9.06
CA LEU A 213 -7.14 9.39 -10.43
C LEU A 213 -5.82 8.69 -10.77
N ASP A 214 -4.87 8.64 -9.83
CA ASP A 214 -3.59 7.97 -10.01
C ASP A 214 -3.75 6.45 -10.20
N MET A 215 -4.68 5.83 -9.47
CA MET A 215 -5.00 4.41 -9.60
C MET A 215 -5.85 4.07 -10.83
N LEU A 216 -6.43 5.06 -11.53
CA LEU A 216 -7.50 4.83 -12.48
C LEU A 216 -6.98 4.28 -13.82
N TRP A 217 -7.32 3.02 -14.13
CA TRP A 217 -7.06 2.45 -15.45
C TRP A 217 -8.26 2.65 -16.38
N ARG A 218 -8.01 2.66 -17.70
CA ARG A 218 -9.07 2.83 -18.72
C ARG A 218 -10.25 1.87 -18.54
N GLU A 219 -9.98 0.65 -18.12
CA GLU A 219 -11.02 -0.37 -17.92
C GLU A 219 -11.88 -0.17 -16.67
N ASP A 220 -11.46 0.71 -15.75
CA ASP A 220 -12.20 1.05 -14.53
C ASP A 220 -12.98 2.35 -14.68
N VAL A 221 -12.75 3.11 -15.74
CA VAL A 221 -13.49 4.33 -16.06
C VAL A 221 -15.01 4.09 -16.04
N PRO A 222 -15.57 3.04 -16.68
CA PRO A 222 -17.02 2.85 -16.71
C PRO A 222 -17.65 2.60 -15.32
N ILE A 223 -16.94 1.92 -14.41
CA ILE A 223 -17.47 1.66 -13.06
C ILE A 223 -17.42 2.92 -12.21
N LEU A 224 -16.35 3.72 -12.30
CA LEU A 224 -16.22 4.97 -11.58
C LEU A 224 -17.20 6.03 -12.10
N GLU A 225 -17.33 6.19 -13.41
CA GLU A 225 -18.31 7.08 -14.03
C GLU A 225 -19.73 6.73 -13.59
N LYS A 226 -20.10 5.45 -13.62
CA LYS A 226 -21.41 5.01 -13.14
C LYS A 226 -21.63 5.38 -11.68
N ALA A 227 -20.64 5.15 -10.82
CA ALA A 227 -20.75 5.49 -9.40
C ALA A 227 -20.94 7.00 -9.16
N ILE A 228 -20.26 7.84 -9.93
CA ILE A 228 -20.41 9.31 -9.88
C ILE A 228 -21.79 9.74 -10.39
N LEU A 229 -22.24 9.18 -11.51
CA LEU A 229 -23.55 9.48 -12.08
C LEU A 229 -24.68 9.06 -11.14
N ASP A 230 -24.58 7.90 -10.49
CA ASP A 230 -25.53 7.44 -9.48
C ASP A 230 -25.57 8.40 -8.28
N ALA A 231 -24.41 8.87 -7.80
CA ALA A 231 -24.32 9.86 -6.73
C ALA A 231 -24.94 11.22 -7.13
N LEU A 232 -24.64 11.71 -8.34
CA LEU A 232 -25.21 12.96 -8.89
C LEU A 232 -26.73 12.86 -9.06
N ALA A 233 -27.23 11.72 -9.53
CA ALA A 233 -28.65 11.47 -9.68
C ALA A 233 -29.39 11.50 -8.33
N GLY A 234 -28.76 11.00 -7.26
CA GLY A 234 -29.27 11.12 -5.88
C GLY A 234 -29.45 12.58 -5.46
N LEU A 235 -28.40 13.39 -5.62
CA LEU A 235 -28.41 14.81 -5.23
C LEU A 235 -29.43 15.65 -6.02
N ARG A 236 -29.67 15.30 -7.29
CA ARG A 236 -30.66 16.01 -8.13
C ARG A 236 -32.11 15.70 -7.74
N LYS A 237 -32.39 14.54 -7.12
CA LYS A 237 -33.74 14.18 -6.66
C LYS A 237 -34.14 14.92 -5.38
N GLU A 238 -33.18 15.23 -4.51
CA GLU A 238 -33.39 15.91 -3.23
C GLU A 238 -33.57 17.44 -3.37
N ARG A 239 -33.29 18.00 -4.55
CA ARG A 239 -33.40 19.43 -4.88
C ARG A 239 -34.83 20.00 -4.88
N THR A 240 -35.86 19.23 -4.55
CA THR A 240 -37.24 19.73 -4.43
C THR A 240 -37.48 20.60 -3.19
N SER A 241 -36.46 20.79 -2.33
CA SER A 241 -36.51 21.71 -1.21
C SER A 241 -36.30 23.17 -1.66
N ILE A 242 -37.14 24.08 -1.17
CA ILE A 242 -37.14 25.52 -1.49
C ILE A 242 -35.91 26.25 -0.90
N ILE A 243 -35.19 25.60 0.03
CA ILE A 243 -34.01 26.15 0.70
C ILE A 243 -32.76 25.72 -0.07
N VAL A 244 -31.90 26.69 -0.39
CA VAL A 244 -30.60 26.45 -1.00
C VAL A 244 -29.69 25.73 0.01
N ASP A 245 -29.49 24.43 -0.19
CA ASP A 245 -28.48 23.67 0.53
C ASP A 245 -27.11 23.88 -0.11
N LEU A 246 -26.30 24.74 0.50
CA LEU A 246 -24.93 25.04 0.06
C LEU A 246 -24.03 23.80 0.08
N ASN A 247 -24.27 22.83 0.96
CA ASN A 247 -23.49 21.61 1.02
C ASN A 247 -23.79 20.72 -0.18
N GLN A 248 -25.07 20.57 -0.50
CA GLN A 248 -25.52 19.83 -1.67
C GLN A 248 -25.02 20.47 -2.98
N GLN A 249 -25.03 21.81 -3.07
CA GLN A 249 -24.48 22.53 -4.23
C GLN A 249 -22.97 22.35 -4.36
N TYR A 250 -22.24 22.39 -3.25
CA TYR A 250 -20.81 22.13 -3.22
C TYR A 250 -20.50 20.72 -3.74
N ARG A 251 -21.11 19.69 -3.12
CA ARG A 251 -20.95 18.29 -3.50
C ARG A 251 -21.27 18.03 -4.97
N LEU A 252 -22.36 18.62 -5.48
CA LEU A 252 -22.73 18.52 -6.88
C LEU A 252 -21.66 19.10 -7.80
N ARG A 253 -21.14 20.29 -7.49
CA ARG A 253 -20.07 20.92 -8.29
C ARG A 253 -18.76 20.14 -8.24
N THR A 254 -18.39 19.63 -7.07
CA THR A 254 -17.17 18.84 -6.89
C THR A 254 -17.25 17.54 -7.69
N LEU A 255 -18.37 16.83 -7.64
CA LEU A 255 -18.59 15.62 -8.45
C LEU A 255 -18.63 15.91 -9.95
N GLU A 256 -19.27 17.01 -10.38
CA GLU A 256 -19.30 17.42 -11.78
C GLU A 256 -17.92 17.85 -12.30
N ARG A 257 -17.07 18.42 -11.44
CA ARG A 257 -15.67 18.72 -11.77
C ARG A 257 -14.85 17.44 -11.88
N PHE A 258 -14.93 16.55 -10.89
CA PHE A 258 -14.21 15.29 -10.89
C PHE A 258 -14.55 14.40 -12.08
N LEU A 259 -15.83 14.35 -12.48
CA LEU A 259 -16.27 13.63 -13.68
C LEU A 259 -15.57 14.13 -14.97
N LYS A 260 -15.17 15.42 -15.02
CA LYS A 260 -14.43 15.98 -16.18
C LYS A 260 -12.93 15.69 -16.13
N GLU A 261 -12.40 15.37 -14.95
CA GLU A 261 -10.99 15.02 -14.76
C GLU A 261 -10.74 13.54 -15.10
N ILE A 262 -11.79 12.71 -15.14
CA ILE A 262 -11.70 11.31 -15.59
C ILE A 262 -11.33 11.25 -17.09
N PRO A 263 -10.33 10.43 -17.48
CA PRO A 263 -9.95 10.25 -18.87
C PRO A 263 -11.12 9.70 -19.71
N PRO A 264 -11.37 10.23 -20.92
CA PRO A 264 -12.39 9.68 -21.80
C PRO A 264 -12.04 8.26 -22.24
N VAL A 265 -13.07 7.41 -22.37
CA VAL A 265 -12.98 6.05 -22.94
C VAL A 265 -12.70 6.09 -24.44
#